data_AF-A0A7V1TU30-F1
#
_entry.id   AF-A0A7V1TU30-F1
#
_cell.length_a   1.000
_cell.length_b   1.000
_cell.length_c   1.000
_cell.angle_alpha   90.00
_cell.angle_beta   90.00
_cell.angle_gamma   90.00
#
_symmetry.space_group_name_H-M   'P 1'
#
loop_
_entity.id
_entity.type
_entity.pdbx_description
1 polymer ?
#
loop_
_entity_poly.entity_id
_entity_poly.type
_entity_poly.pdbx_seq_one_letter_code
_entity_poly.pdbx_strand_id
1 'polypeptide(L)' 'MHTQTHTKSPEIGKTYTCVFNNIPLYDAVVEKTQGCWATVKVIQPHPGKYEKQYTPGLSLDIKVQYYEFVEKK' A
#
# COMPACT_ATOMS: atom_id res chain seq x y z
N MET A 1 -15.93 0.56 17.94
CA MET A 1 -14.48 0.85 18.02
C MET A 1 -13.88 0.40 16.70
N HIS A 2 -13.46 1.31 15.83
CA HIS A 2 -12.90 0.94 14.52
C HIS A 2 -11.39 0.83 14.65
N THR A 3 -10.89 -0.39 14.81
CA THR A 3 -9.45 -0.68 14.88
C THR A 3 -8.90 -0.71 13.46
N GLN A 4 -8.12 0.31 13.07
CA GLN A 4 -7.27 0.22 11.87
C GLN A 4 -6.23 -0.88 12.13
N THR A 5 -6.28 -1.95 11.33
CA THR A 5 -5.31 -3.05 11.47
C THR A 5 -4.08 -2.70 10.65
N HIS A 6 -2.99 -2.35 11.34
CA HIS A 6 -1.68 -2.22 10.73
C HIS A 6 -1.10 -3.62 10.57
N THR A 7 -0.71 -4.00 9.35
CA THR A 7 -0.06 -5.28 9.09
C THR A 7 1.28 -5.09 8.39
N LYS A 8 2.24 -5.95 8.74
CA LYS A 8 3.51 -6.11 8.02
C LYS A 8 3.47 -7.33 7.08
N SER A 9 2.30 -7.92 6.90
CA SER A 9 2.06 -9.07 6.04
C SER A 9 0.76 -8.79 5.28
N PRO A 10 0.83 -7.97 4.22
CA PRO A 10 -0.33 -7.68 3.39
C PRO A 10 -0.80 -8.94 2.67
N GLU A 11 -2.10 -9.18 2.66
CA GLU A 11 -2.72 -10.32 1.98
C GLU A 11 -3.08 -9.99 0.53
N ILE A 12 -2.86 -10.96 -0.37
CA ILE A 12 -3.22 -10.84 -1.79
C ILE A 12 -4.73 -10.62 -1.94
N GLY A 13 -5.12 -9.71 -2.83
CA GLY A 13 -6.51 -9.38 -3.14
C GLY A 13 -7.15 -8.34 -2.20
N LYS A 14 -6.47 -7.94 -1.12
CA LYS A 14 -6.93 -6.89 -0.21
C LYS A 14 -6.37 -5.51 -0.58
N THR A 15 -7.11 -4.49 -0.19
CA THR A 15 -6.76 -3.08 -0.40
C THR A 15 -6.17 -2.49 0.88
N TYR A 16 -5.03 -1.82 0.73
CA TYR A 16 -4.32 -1.17 1.83
C TYR A 16 -3.94 0.25 1.47
N THR A 17 -3.96 1.14 2.48
CA THR A 17 -3.21 2.39 2.40
C THR A 17 -1.75 2.09 2.69
N CYS A 18 -0.88 2.36 1.72
CA CYS A 18 0.55 2.24 1.86
C CYS A 18 1.11 3.52 2.48
N VAL A 19 1.66 3.40 3.68
CA VAL A 19 2.26 4.50 4.44
C VAL A 19 3.77 4.32 4.46
N PHE A 20 4.51 5.37 4.12
CA PHE A 20 5.97 5.38 4.15
C PHE A 20 6.44 6.54 5.02
N ASN A 21 7.26 6.27 6.03
CA ASN A 21 7.73 7.29 6.99
C ASN A 21 6.56 8.12 7.60
N ASN A 22 5.49 7.46 8.06
CA ASN A 22 4.26 8.10 8.57
C ASN A 22 3.49 8.96 7.56
N ILE A 23 3.82 8.90 6.26
CA ILE A 23 3.11 9.64 5.22
C ILE A 23 2.29 8.66 4.38
N PRO A 24 0.95 8.78 4.33
CA PRO A 24 0.13 7.99 3.42
C PRO A 24 0.42 8.40 1.98
N LEU A 25 0.84 7.44 1.15
CA LEU A 25 1.24 7.70 -0.23
C LEU A 25 0.13 7.41 -1.24
N TYR A 26 -0.45 6.22 -1.13
CA TYR A 26 -1.48 5.74 -2.05
C TYR A 26 -2.27 4.59 -1.43
N ASP A 27 -3.50 4.39 -1.90
CA ASP A 27 -4.26 3.17 -1.71
C ASP A 27 -3.93 2.21 -2.85
N ALA A 28 -3.65 0.95 -2.53
CA ALA A 28 -3.33 -0.08 -3.52
C ALA A 28 -3.89 -1.45 -3.14
N VAL A 29 -4.19 -2.24 -4.16
CA VAL A 29 -4.50 -3.67 -4.02
C VAL A 29 -3.23 -4.49 -4.14
N VAL A 30 -3.07 -5.50 -3.27
CA VAL A 30 -1.93 -6.41 -3.33
C VAL A 30 -2.22 -7.47 -4.37
N GLU A 31 -1.45 -7.49 -5.46
CA GLU A 31 -1.61 -8.47 -6.54
C GLU A 31 -0.81 -9.75 -6.25
N LYS A 32 0.39 -9.60 -5.68
CA LYS A 32 1.30 -10.71 -5.39
C LYS A 32 2.14 -10.42 -4.15
N THR A 33 2.52 -11.48 -3.44
CA THR A 33 3.48 -11.42 -2.33
C THR A 33 4.57 -12.46 -2.53
N GLN A 34 5.84 -12.06 -2.47
CA GLN A 34 6.99 -12.93 -2.59
C GLN A 34 8.02 -12.61 -1.50
N GLY A 35 7.99 -13.38 -0.41
CA GLY A 35 8.88 -13.16 0.73
C GLY A 35 8.69 -11.77 1.34
N CYS A 36 9.75 -10.95 1.34
CA CYS A 36 9.70 -9.56 1.85
C CYS A 36 9.19 -8.53 0.83
N TRP A 37 8.78 -8.97 -0.36
CA TRP A 37 8.30 -8.11 -1.44
C TRP A 37 6.81 -8.34 -1.69
N ALA A 38 6.12 -7.27 -2.09
CA ALA A 38 4.75 -7.32 -2.55
C ALA A 38 4.61 -6.50 -3.84
N THR A 39 3.95 -7.06 -4.84
CA THR A 39 3.50 -6.33 -6.02
C THR A 39 2.14 -5.73 -5.69
N VAL A 40 2.05 -4.41 -5.71
CA VAL A 40 0.82 -3.67 -5.43
C VAL A 40 0.40 -2.88 -6.65
N LYS A 41 -0.90 -2.79 -6.89
CA LYS A 41 -1.48 -1.96 -7.93
C LYS A 41 -2.16 -0.75 -7.32
N VAL A 42 -1.65 0.43 -7.65
CA VAL A 42 -2.17 1.71 -7.15
C VAL A 42 -3.62 1.85 -7.62
N ILE A 43 -4.52 2.06 -6.67
CA ILE A 43 -5.92 2.40 -6.94
C ILE A 43 -6.05 3.92 -6.95
N GLN A 44 -5.52 4.58 -5.92
CA GLN A 44 -5.66 6.02 -5.74
C GLN A 44 -4.43 6.60 -5.04
N PRO A 45 -3.69 7.53 -5.67
CA PRO A 45 -2.67 8.30 -4.97
C PRO A 45 -3.31 9.25 -3.95
N HIS A 46 -2.68 9.40 -2.78
CA HIS A 46 -3.07 10.40 -1.81
C HIS A 46 -2.45 11.76 -2.16
N PRO A 47 -3.16 12.86 -1.93
CA PRO A 47 -2.64 14.19 -2.20
C PRO A 47 -1.43 14.48 -1.30
N GLY A 48 -0.34 14.93 -1.89
CA GLY A 48 0.88 15.20 -1.14
C GLY A 48 2.13 15.33 -2.00
N LYS A 49 3.28 15.30 -1.33
CA LYS A 49 4.61 15.48 -1.95
C LYS A 49 4.90 14.48 -3.07
N TYR A 50 4.31 13.29 -2.98
CA TYR A 50 4.60 12.16 -3.85
C TYR A 50 3.44 11.80 -4.80
N GLU A 51 2.34 12.54 -4.77
CA GLU A 51 1.12 12.27 -5.58
C GLU A 51 1.45 12.07 -7.06
N LYS A 52 2.24 12.97 -7.64
CA LYS A 52 2.60 12.96 -9.07
C LYS A 52 3.50 11.78 -9.48
N GLN A 53 4.01 11.00 -8.53
CA GLN A 53 4.84 9.83 -8.81
C GLN A 53 4.03 8.54 -8.95
N TYR A 54 2.77 8.54 -8.49
CA TYR A 54 1.93 7.36 -8.46
C TYR A 54 0.70 7.58 -9.35
N THR A 55 0.59 6.75 -10.38
CA THR A 55 -0.55 6.78 -11.30
C THR A 55 -1.54 5.69 -10.93
N PRO A 56 -2.86 5.97 -10.87
CA PRO A 56 -3.89 4.93 -10.77
C PRO A 56 -3.68 3.85 -11.85
N GLY A 57 -3.72 2.58 -11.44
CA GLY A 57 -3.46 1.42 -12.29
C GLY A 57 -2.00 1.00 -12.43
N LEU A 58 -1.06 1.79 -11.90
CA LEU A 58 0.37 1.42 -11.87
C LEU A 58 0.60 0.24 -10.93
N SER A 59 1.21 -0.84 -11.43
CA SER A 59 1.72 -1.92 -10.60
C SER A 59 3.20 -1.69 -10.27
N LEU A 60 3.56 -1.82 -9.00
CA LEU A 60 4.93 -1.65 -8.51
C LEU A 60 5.28 -2.70 -7.45
N ASP A 61 6.54 -3.09 -7.42
CA ASP A 61 7.09 -3.98 -6.41
C ASP A 61 7.66 -3.17 -5.25
N ILE A 62 7.13 -3.39 -4.06
CA ILE A 62 7.56 -2.72 -2.83
C ILE A 62 8.05 -3.72 -1.80
N LYS A 63 9.08 -3.32 -1.06
CA LYS A 63 9.58 -4.08 0.08
C LYS A 63 8.69 -3.82 1.28
N VAL A 64 7.93 -4.83 1.68
CA VAL A 64 6.92 -4.77 2.76
C VAL A 64 7.52 -4.21 4.06
N GLN A 65 8.78 -4.50 4.36
CA GLN A 65 9.49 -3.99 5.55
C GLN A 65 9.52 -2.46 5.68
N TYR A 66 9.55 -1.72 4.57
CA TYR A 66 9.69 -0.26 4.60
C TYR A 66 8.36 0.48 4.63
N TYR A 67 7.25 -0.23 4.46
CA TYR A 67 5.92 0.35 4.38
C TYR A 67 5.05 -0.19 5.50
N GLU A 68 4.14 0.65 5.98
CA GLU A 68 3.04 0.23 6.83
C GLU A 68 1.79 0.08 5.96
N PHE A 69 1.12 -1.07 6.11
CA PHE A 69 -0.11 -1.37 5.39
C PHE A 69 -1.29 -1.24 6.35
N VAL A 70 -2.18 -0.29 6.06
CA VAL A 70 -3.42 -0.09 6.82
C VAL A 70 -4.56 -0.65 5.99
N GLU A 71 -5.19 -1.73 6.46
CA GLU A 71 -6.30 -2.38 5.75
C GLU A 71 -7.49 -1.42 5.60
N LYS A 72 -8.00 -1.26 4.39
CA LYS A 72 -9.27 -0.58 4.14
C LYS A 72 -10.40 -1.61 4.12
N LYS A 73 -11.34 -1.46 5.07
CA LYS A 73 -12.60 -2.22 5.11
C LYS A 73 -13.63 -1.61 4.16
#